data_AF-A0A8B7JNX1-F1
#
_entry.id   AF-A0A8B7JNX1-F1
#
_cell.length_a   1.000
_cell.length_b   1.000
_cell.length_c   1.000
_cell.angle_alpha   90.00
_cell.angle_beta   90.00
_cell.angle_gamma   90.00
#
_symmetry.space_group_name_H-M   'P 1'
#
loop_
_entity.id
_entity.type
_entity.pdbx_description
1 polymer ?
#
loop_
_entity_poly.entity_id
_entity_poly.type
_entity_poly.pdbx_seq_one_letter_code
_entity_poly.pdbx_strand_id
1 'polypeptide(L)'
;MTFLFKNGSLREKLKAIAQATYTHSRNLAYFVFTYKGLMALQSRLQGKKIPFHSFFAACIGGWLVFGENNPINSQIIMYLLSRILFGLSRLAVEKGYVPQPKQDPFPLVAALIWGTVLWLFEYHRQTLQPSLQSSMTYLYDDSNVWHDISDFLIYNKRSTSK
;
A
#
# COMPACT_ATOMS: atom_id res chain seq x y z
N MET A 1 11.27 -0.96 3.01
CA MET A 1 10.98 -0.51 4.38
C MET A 1 11.58 -1.42 5.45
N THR A 2 11.37 -2.74 5.38
CA THR A 2 11.73 -3.70 6.45
C THR A 2 13.22 -3.76 6.79
N PHE A 3 14.11 -3.55 5.81
CA PHE A 3 15.55 -3.66 6.04
C PHE A 3 16.13 -2.47 6.81
N LEU A 4 15.64 -1.27 6.52
CA LEU A 4 16.11 0.00 7.07
C LEU A 4 15.36 0.39 8.36
N PHE A 5 14.04 0.25 8.38
CA PHE A 5 13.17 0.83 9.42
C PHE A 5 12.68 -0.18 10.47
N LYS A 6 13.08 -1.46 10.37
CA LYS A 6 12.67 -2.51 11.31
C LYS A 6 13.86 -2.99 12.13
N ASN A 7 13.71 -2.97 13.46
CA ASN A 7 14.71 -3.47 14.40
C ASN A 7 14.73 -5.02 14.37
N GLY A 8 15.92 -5.62 14.36
CA GLY A 8 16.09 -7.08 14.37
C GLY A 8 17.35 -7.56 13.65
N SER A 9 17.69 -8.83 13.83
CA SER A 9 18.84 -9.46 13.17
C SER A 9 18.64 -9.56 11.65
N LEU A 10 19.75 -9.64 10.89
CA LEU A 10 19.70 -9.81 9.43
C LEU A 10 18.88 -11.05 9.01
N ARG A 11 18.95 -12.14 9.78
CA ARG A 11 18.17 -13.36 9.51
C ARG A 11 16.67 -13.14 9.67
N GLU A 12 16.25 -12.42 10.71
CA GLU A 12 14.84 -12.08 10.94
C GLU A 12 14.31 -11.14 9.87
N LYS A 13 15.13 -10.15 9.43
CA LYS A 13 14.79 -9.26 8.32
C LYS A 13 14.58 -10.04 7.02
N LEU A 14 15.49 -10.94 6.66
CA LEU A 14 15.36 -11.78 5.46
C LEU A 14 14.14 -12.71 5.52
N LYS A 15 13.91 -13.36 6.67
CA LYS A 15 12.74 -14.22 6.88
C LYS A 15 11.44 -13.42 6.75
N ALA A 16 11.37 -12.22 7.34
CA ALA A 16 10.21 -11.35 7.25
C ALA A 16 9.94 -10.88 5.81
N ILE A 17 10.99 -10.54 5.05
CA ILE A 17 10.87 -10.20 3.63
C ILE A 17 10.34 -11.40 2.84
N ALA A 18 10.94 -12.57 3.00
CA ALA A 18 10.52 -13.79 2.30
C ALA A 18 9.06 -14.15 2.62
N GLN A 19 8.65 -14.06 3.89
CA GLN A 19 7.28 -14.33 4.31
C GLN A 19 6.30 -13.30 3.74
N ALA A 20 6.66 -12.00 3.75
CA ALA A 20 5.81 -10.96 3.17
C ALA A 20 5.63 -11.13 1.66
N THR A 21 6.72 -11.44 0.95
CA THR A 21 6.69 -11.74 -0.50
C THR A 21 5.84 -12.97 -0.78
N TYR A 22 5.99 -14.04 0.01
CA TYR A 22 5.20 -15.25 -0.16
C TYR A 22 3.71 -14.98 0.07
N THR A 23 3.35 -14.30 1.16
CA THR A 23 1.94 -13.94 1.44
C THR A 23 1.37 -13.07 0.33
N HIS A 24 2.10 -12.07 -0.14
CA HIS A 24 1.64 -11.20 -1.23
C HIS A 24 1.39 -11.99 -2.52
N SER A 25 2.37 -12.78 -2.97
CA SER A 25 2.27 -13.60 -4.18
C SER A 25 1.17 -14.65 -4.08
N ARG A 26 1.03 -15.29 -2.92
CA ARG A 26 -0.02 -16.28 -2.64
C ARG A 26 -1.41 -15.65 -2.71
N ASN A 27 -1.61 -14.49 -2.08
CA ASN A 27 -2.88 -13.77 -2.14
C ASN A 27 -3.20 -13.40 -3.60
N LEU A 28 -2.25 -12.86 -4.35
CA LEU A 28 -2.48 -12.53 -5.76
C LEU A 28 -2.86 -13.77 -6.60
N ALA A 29 -2.20 -14.90 -6.38
CA ALA A 29 -2.52 -16.15 -7.06
C ALA A 29 -3.94 -16.63 -6.76
N TYR A 30 -4.34 -16.63 -5.48
CA TYR A 30 -5.71 -16.99 -5.09
C TYR A 30 -6.75 -16.02 -5.65
N PHE A 31 -6.46 -14.71 -5.69
CA PHE A 31 -7.36 -13.74 -6.29
C PHE A 31 -7.60 -14.04 -7.77
N VAL A 32 -6.53 -14.24 -8.54
CA VAL A 32 -6.64 -14.54 -9.98
C VAL A 32 -7.35 -15.87 -10.21
N PHE A 33 -7.05 -16.88 -9.41
CA PHE A 33 -7.71 -18.18 -9.49
C PHE A 33 -9.20 -18.07 -9.22
N THR A 34 -9.61 -17.44 -8.12
CA THR A 34 -11.01 -17.23 -7.75
C THR A 34 -11.75 -16.38 -8.78
N TYR A 35 -11.15 -15.26 -9.22
CA TYR A 35 -11.74 -14.40 -10.24
C TYR A 35 -11.98 -15.15 -11.56
N LYS A 36 -10.96 -15.84 -12.09
CA LYS A 36 -11.08 -16.60 -13.34
C LYS A 36 -12.03 -17.78 -13.19
N GLY A 37 -12.03 -18.45 -12.02
CA GLY A 37 -12.96 -19.53 -11.70
C GLY A 37 -14.42 -19.06 -11.72
N LEU A 38 -14.72 -17.95 -11.04
CA LEU A 38 -16.05 -17.33 -11.03
C LEU A 38 -16.47 -16.89 -12.43
N MET A 39 -15.58 -16.25 -13.19
CA MET A 39 -15.84 -15.84 -14.57
C MET A 39 -16.12 -17.04 -15.50
N ALA A 40 -15.37 -18.14 -15.35
CA ALA A 40 -15.57 -19.35 -16.13
C ALA A 40 -16.91 -20.03 -15.79
N LEU A 41 -17.26 -20.07 -14.50
CA LEU A 41 -18.55 -20.61 -14.03
C LEU A 41 -19.72 -19.78 -14.56
N GLN A 42 -19.66 -18.45 -14.45
CA GLN A 42 -20.68 -17.54 -14.96
C GLN A 42 -20.83 -17.68 -16.48
N SER A 43 -19.72 -17.77 -17.22
CA SER A 43 -19.74 -17.96 -18.67
C SER A 43 -20.37 -19.29 -19.08
N ARG A 44 -20.20 -20.36 -18.29
CA ARG A 44 -20.83 -21.67 -18.56
C ARG A 44 -22.32 -21.68 -18.24
N LEU A 45 -22.75 -20.97 -17.20
CA LEU A 45 -24.15 -20.94 -16.77
C LEU A 45 -25.03 -20.03 -17.63
N GLN A 46 -24.51 -18.90 -18.13
CA GLN A 46 -25.32 -17.89 -18.81
C GLN A 46 -25.04 -17.74 -20.31
N GLY A 47 -23.96 -18.33 -20.83
CA GLY A 47 -23.64 -18.32 -22.27
C GLY A 47 -23.28 -16.96 -22.88
N LYS A 48 -23.40 -15.84 -22.15
CA LYS A 48 -23.02 -14.48 -22.58
C LYS A 48 -22.21 -13.75 -21.50
N LYS A 49 -21.21 -12.98 -21.91
CA LYS A 49 -20.44 -12.10 -21.01
C LYS A 49 -21.21 -10.79 -20.78
N ILE A 50 -21.92 -10.68 -19.67
CA ILE A 50 -22.53 -9.41 -19.23
C ILE A 50 -21.43 -8.55 -18.55
N PRO A 51 -21.34 -7.22 -18.82
CA PRO A 51 -20.26 -6.36 -18.31
C PRO A 51 -20.10 -6.37 -16.78
N PHE A 52 -21.19 -6.52 -16.03
CA PHE A 52 -21.16 -6.49 -14.57
C PHE A 52 -20.66 -7.79 -13.92
N HIS A 53 -20.59 -8.91 -14.65
CA HIS A 53 -20.08 -10.17 -14.11
C HIS A 53 -18.63 -10.07 -13.63
N SER A 54 -17.79 -9.38 -14.40
CA SER A 54 -16.40 -9.15 -14.03
C SER A 54 -16.27 -8.30 -12.77
N PHE A 55 -17.16 -7.32 -12.58
CA PHE A 55 -17.18 -6.51 -11.37
C PHE A 55 -17.55 -7.35 -10.14
N PHE A 56 -18.67 -8.08 -10.17
CA PHE A 56 -19.09 -8.90 -9.04
C PHE A 56 -18.11 -10.05 -8.74
N ALA A 57 -17.56 -10.71 -9.76
CA ALA A 57 -16.54 -11.73 -9.58
C ALA A 57 -15.28 -11.16 -8.91
N ALA A 58 -14.86 -9.94 -9.30
CA ALA A 58 -13.74 -9.26 -8.66
C ALA A 58 -14.07 -8.82 -7.22
N CYS A 59 -15.29 -8.38 -6.93
CA CYS A 59 -15.72 -8.06 -5.57
C CYS A 59 -15.66 -9.29 -4.65
N ILE A 60 -16.20 -10.43 -5.09
CA ILE A 60 -16.19 -11.68 -4.33
C ILE A 60 -14.75 -12.16 -4.12
N GLY A 61 -13.94 -12.20 -5.19
CA GLY A 61 -12.54 -12.58 -5.10
C GLY A 61 -11.74 -11.65 -4.17
N GLY A 62 -12.02 -10.35 -4.22
CA GLY A 62 -11.39 -9.36 -3.37
C GLY A 62 -11.72 -9.55 -1.89
N TRP A 63 -13.00 -9.79 -1.59
CA TRP A 63 -13.45 -10.03 -0.22
C TRP A 63 -12.86 -11.32 0.36
N LEU A 64 -12.83 -12.40 -0.41
CA LEU A 64 -12.31 -13.70 0.04
C LEU A 64 -10.79 -13.69 0.27
N VAL A 65 -10.03 -12.93 -0.54
CA VAL A 65 -8.56 -13.00 -0.55
C VAL A 65 -7.91 -11.86 0.23
N PHE A 66 -8.50 -10.67 0.19
CA PHE A 66 -7.96 -9.46 0.83
C PHE A 66 -8.80 -8.98 2.02
N GLY A 67 -9.79 -9.76 2.46
CA GLY A 67 -10.68 -9.38 3.58
C GLY A 67 -9.99 -9.29 4.94
N GLU A 68 -8.86 -9.98 5.13
CA GLU A 68 -8.10 -9.89 6.37
C GLU A 68 -7.34 -8.55 6.48
N ASN A 69 -7.53 -7.85 7.59
CA ASN A 69 -6.78 -6.64 7.89
C ASN A 69 -5.39 -6.98 8.46
N ASN A 70 -4.45 -7.26 7.56
CA ASN A 70 -3.02 -7.41 7.88
C ASN A 70 -2.20 -6.31 7.17
N PRO A 71 -0.95 -6.04 7.60
CA PRO A 71 -0.13 -4.96 7.03
C PRO A 71 0.08 -5.06 5.51
N ILE A 72 0.13 -6.28 4.96
CA ILE A 72 0.33 -6.53 3.52
C ILE A 72 -0.95 -6.18 2.75
N ASN A 73 -2.10 -6.71 3.18
CA ASN A 73 -3.39 -6.42 2.57
C ASN A 73 -3.75 -4.93 2.68
N SER A 74 -3.50 -4.32 3.84
CA SER A 74 -3.66 -2.88 4.04
C SER A 74 -2.83 -2.06 3.04
N GLN A 75 -1.56 -2.42 2.84
CA GLN A 75 -0.72 -1.76 1.83
C GLN A 75 -1.26 -1.90 0.42
N ILE A 76 -1.70 -3.10 0.03
CA ILE A 76 -2.29 -3.36 -1.29
C ILE A 76 -3.55 -2.52 -1.48
N ILE A 77 -4.46 -2.51 -0.50
CA ILE A 77 -5.75 -1.81 -0.60
C ILE A 77 -5.53 -0.30 -0.70
N MET A 78 -4.69 0.30 0.16
CA MET A 78 -4.40 1.74 0.09
C MET A 78 -3.72 2.12 -1.22
N TYR A 79 -2.80 1.29 -1.71
CA TYR A 79 -2.16 1.49 -3.00
C TYR A 79 -3.18 1.44 -4.16
N LEU A 80 -4.03 0.43 -4.20
CA LEU A 80 -5.08 0.32 -5.22
C LEU A 80 -6.09 1.46 -5.12
N LEU A 81 -6.50 1.84 -3.91
CA LEU A 81 -7.41 2.96 -3.67
C LEU A 81 -6.86 4.25 -4.30
N SER A 82 -5.60 4.61 -4.01
CA SER A 82 -4.99 5.81 -4.59
C SER A 82 -4.96 5.79 -6.12
N ARG A 83 -4.65 4.63 -6.72
CA ARG A 83 -4.63 4.45 -8.17
C ARG A 83 -6.02 4.47 -8.81
N ILE A 84 -7.02 3.91 -8.14
CA ILE A 84 -8.41 3.94 -8.58
C ILE A 84 -8.92 5.38 -8.54
N LEU A 85 -8.69 6.11 -7.45
CA LEU A 85 -9.08 7.52 -7.36
C LEU A 85 -8.42 8.37 -8.47
N PHE A 86 -7.13 8.14 -8.74
CA PHE A 86 -6.43 8.81 -9.84
C PHE A 86 -6.96 8.39 -11.22
N GLY A 87 -7.32 7.13 -11.41
CA GLY A 87 -7.94 6.65 -12.65
C GLY A 87 -9.34 7.23 -12.86
N LEU A 88 -10.13 7.30 -11.79
CA LEU A 88 -11.48 7.89 -11.79
C LEU A 88 -11.44 9.39 -12.06
N SER A 89 -10.46 10.12 -11.50
CA SER A 89 -10.30 11.55 -11.79
C SER A 89 -9.96 11.79 -13.27
N ARG A 90 -9.08 10.98 -13.87
CA ARG A 90 -8.79 11.03 -15.31
C ARG A 90 -10.01 10.69 -16.16
N LEU A 91 -10.78 9.67 -15.78
CA LEU A 91 -12.01 9.30 -16.46
C LEU A 91 -13.07 10.42 -16.37
N ALA A 92 -13.17 11.10 -15.23
CA ALA A 92 -14.09 12.23 -15.04
C ALA A 92 -13.74 13.41 -15.96
N VAL A 93 -12.44 13.68 -16.16
CA VAL A 93 -11.97 14.67 -17.13
C VAL A 93 -12.27 14.24 -18.57
N GLU A 94 -12.01 12.98 -18.91
CA GLU A 94 -12.28 12.44 -20.26
C GLU A 94 -13.77 12.48 -20.62
N LYS A 95 -14.65 12.21 -19.65
CA LYS A 95 -16.10 12.27 -19.82
C LYS A 95 -16.68 13.68 -19.74
N GLY A 96 -15.85 14.69 -19.50
CA GLY A 96 -16.26 16.09 -19.43
C GLY A 96 -17.01 16.50 -18.15
N TYR A 97 -17.03 15.65 -17.12
CA TYR A 97 -17.60 16.01 -15.81
C TYR A 97 -16.73 17.04 -15.07
N VAL A 98 -15.41 17.01 -15.33
CA VAL A 98 -14.44 17.93 -14.75
C VAL A 98 -13.69 18.63 -15.88
N PRO A 99 -13.54 19.96 -15.86
CA PRO A 99 -12.78 20.67 -16.88
C PRO A 99 -11.33 20.20 -16.90
N GLN A 100 -10.77 20.05 -18.10
CA GLN A 100 -9.36 19.70 -18.24
C GLN A 100 -8.51 20.84 -17.64
N PRO A 101 -7.63 20.54 -16.68
CA PRO A 101 -6.81 21.57 -16.05
C PRO A 101 -5.84 22.15 -17.09
N LYS A 102 -5.73 23.49 -17.12
CA LYS A 102 -4.86 24.22 -18.06
C LYS A 102 -3.36 24.02 -17.78
N GLN A 103 -3.02 23.65 -16.54
CA GLN A 103 -1.67 23.39 -16.06
C GLN A 103 -1.65 22.04 -15.36
N ASP A 104 -0.47 21.42 -15.26
CA ASP A 104 -0.31 20.16 -14.54
C ASP A 104 -0.71 20.35 -13.06
N PRO A 105 -1.74 19.65 -12.55
CA PRO A 105 -2.15 19.76 -11.16
C PRO A 105 -1.16 19.07 -10.19
N PHE A 106 -0.23 18.27 -10.68
CA PHE A 106 0.66 17.45 -9.86
C PHE A 106 1.45 18.24 -8.79
N PRO A 107 2.06 19.42 -9.07
CA PRO A 107 2.82 20.16 -8.07
C PRO A 107 1.96 20.62 -6.89
N LEU A 108 0.73 21.08 -7.15
CA LEU A 108 -0.21 21.49 -6.11
C LEU A 108 -0.63 20.29 -5.26
N VAL A 109 -0.95 19.17 -5.90
CA VAL A 109 -1.29 17.92 -5.22
C VAL A 109 -0.13 17.44 -4.35
N ALA A 110 1.10 17.47 -4.86
CA ALA A 110 2.29 17.08 -4.11
C ALA A 110 2.50 17.97 -2.87
N ALA A 111 2.38 19.29 -3.03
CA ALA A 111 2.50 20.24 -1.92
C ALA A 111 1.45 19.99 -0.82
N LEU A 112 0.19 19.80 -1.21
CA LEU A 112 -0.91 19.54 -0.27
C LEU A 112 -0.75 18.20 0.45
N ILE A 113 -0.39 17.13 -0.27
CA ILE A 113 -0.14 15.81 0.33
C ILE A 113 1.01 15.90 1.34
N TRP A 114 2.12 16.53 0.95
CA TRP A 114 3.29 16.61 1.81
C TRP A 114 3.05 17.45 3.06
N GLY A 115 2.43 18.63 2.91
CA GLY A 115 2.04 19.47 4.03
C GLY A 115 1.09 18.77 4.99
N THR A 116 0.10 18.04 4.46
CA THR A 116 -0.86 17.27 5.28
C THR A 116 -0.17 16.14 6.04
N VAL A 117 0.71 15.37 5.37
CA VAL A 117 1.42 14.26 6.01
C VAL A 117 2.33 14.73 7.14
N LEU A 118 3.09 15.82 6.93
CA LEU A 118 3.94 16.39 7.97
C LEU A 118 3.13 16.96 9.14
N TRP A 119 2.03 17.65 8.87
CA TRP A 119 1.14 18.14 9.93
C TRP A 119 0.54 16.99 10.75
N LEU A 120 0.07 15.92 10.09
CA LEU A 120 -0.41 14.72 10.78
C LEU A 120 0.71 14.03 11.58
N PHE A 121 1.94 14.02 11.07
CA PHE A 121 3.08 13.46 11.79
C PHE A 121 3.47 14.30 13.02
N GLU A 122 3.31 15.62 12.98
CA GLU A 122 3.66 16.46 14.13
C GLU A 122 2.58 16.41 15.23
N TYR A 123 1.30 16.53 14.84
CA TYR A 123 0.20 16.73 15.79
C TYR A 123 -0.64 15.46 16.06
N HIS A 124 -0.67 14.50 15.13
CA HIS A 124 -1.59 13.35 15.17
C HIS A 124 -0.94 12.02 14.74
N ARG A 125 0.30 11.72 15.18
CA ARG A 125 1.08 10.54 14.75
C ARG A 125 0.29 9.24 14.63
N GLN A 126 -0.58 8.96 15.61
CA GLN A 126 -1.36 7.72 15.70
C GLN A 126 -2.34 7.51 14.53
N THR A 127 -2.74 8.55 13.80
CA THR A 127 -3.66 8.42 12.66
C THR A 127 -2.96 7.97 11.38
N LEU A 128 -1.63 8.11 11.30
CA LEU A 128 -0.87 7.70 10.14
C LEU A 128 -0.73 6.17 10.09
N GLN A 129 -0.54 5.61 8.90
CA GLN A 129 -0.26 4.18 8.78
C GLN A 129 1.04 3.84 9.54
N PRO A 130 1.09 2.74 10.32
CA PRO A 130 2.27 2.37 11.10
C PRO A 130 3.58 2.34 10.28
N SER A 131 3.53 1.88 9.03
CA SER A 131 4.70 1.87 8.15
C SER A 131 5.20 3.26 7.77
N LEU A 132 4.30 4.23 7.61
CA LEU A 132 4.68 5.62 7.33
C LEU A 132 5.23 6.29 8.59
N GLN A 133 4.60 6.04 9.74
CA GLN A 133 5.10 6.51 11.04
C GLN A 133 6.54 6.05 11.28
N SER A 134 6.83 4.74 11.14
CA SER A 134 8.18 4.21 11.35
C SER A 134 9.21 4.85 10.42
N SER A 135 8.86 5.12 9.16
CA SER A 135 9.75 5.79 8.23
C SER A 135 9.99 7.25 8.58
N MET A 136 8.96 7.99 8.99
CA MET A 136 9.10 9.39 9.38
C MET A 136 9.84 9.54 10.71
N THR A 137 9.58 8.70 11.71
CA THR A 137 10.35 8.70 12.98
C THR A 137 11.83 8.44 12.72
N TYR A 138 12.17 7.46 11.87
CA TYR A 138 13.58 7.25 11.50
C TYR A 138 14.21 8.48 10.83
N LEU A 139 13.48 9.08 9.88
CA LEU A 139 14.01 10.19 9.09
C LEU A 139 14.09 11.51 9.86
N TYR A 140 13.17 11.78 10.78
CA TYR A 140 13.03 13.08 11.43
C TYR A 140 13.38 13.10 12.92
N ASP A 141 13.16 12.00 13.65
CA ASP A 141 13.45 11.92 15.08
C ASP A 141 14.82 11.23 15.32
N ASP A 142 15.00 10.02 14.78
CA ASP A 142 16.21 9.20 15.04
C ASP A 142 17.45 9.67 14.26
N SER A 143 17.28 10.39 13.14
CA SER A 143 18.39 10.94 12.34
C SER A 143 19.21 12.02 13.06
N ASN A 144 18.69 12.58 14.15
CA ASN A 144 19.41 13.56 14.98
C ASN A 144 20.47 12.92 15.90
N VAL A 145 20.55 11.59 15.96
CA VAL A 145 21.41 10.84 16.88
C VAL A 145 22.30 9.89 16.06
N TRP A 146 23.42 10.40 15.54
CA TRP A 146 24.36 9.62 14.72
C TRP A 146 25.53 9.10 15.56
N HIS A 147 25.78 7.79 15.56
CA HIS A 147 26.90 7.22 16.32
C HIS A 147 27.98 6.60 15.42
N ASP A 148 27.63 5.91 14.31
CA ASP A 148 28.59 5.38 13.31
C ASP A 148 27.91 4.85 12.01
N ILE A 149 28.68 4.54 10.95
CA ILE A 149 28.19 3.88 9.69
C ILE A 149 27.50 2.52 9.97
N SER A 150 27.82 1.89 11.10
CA SER A 150 27.15 0.66 11.57
C SER A 150 25.65 0.85 11.87
N ASP A 151 25.21 2.08 12.15
CA ASP A 151 23.78 2.39 12.37
C ASP A 151 22.98 2.35 11.05
N PHE A 152 23.63 2.68 9.92
CA PHE A 152 22.97 2.71 8.62
C PHE A 152 22.75 1.32 8.01
N LEU A 153 23.67 0.37 8.26
CA LEU A 153 23.66 -0.95 7.62
C LEU A 153 23.24 -2.11 8.54
N ILE A 154 23.44 -2.00 9.86
CA ILE A 154 23.35 -3.15 10.77
C ILE A 154 22.36 -2.91 11.92
N TYR A 155 22.40 -1.77 12.61
CA TYR A 155 21.57 -1.50 13.80
C TYR A 155 20.78 -0.19 13.70
N ASN A 156 19.45 -0.27 13.68
CA ASN A 156 18.58 0.91 13.67
C ASN A 156 18.46 1.59 15.07
N LYS A 157 18.88 0.89 16.14
CA LYS A 157 19.12 1.45 17.48
C LYS A 157 20.02 0.48 18.24
N ARG A 158 21.11 0.95 18.88
CA ARG A 158 21.74 0.13 19.94
C ARG A 158 20.78 0.11 21.12
N SER A 159 20.40 -1.08 21.58
CA SER A 159 19.64 -1.21 22.83
C SER A 159 20.48 -0.59 23.94
N THR A 160 20.07 0.57 24.45
CA THR A 160 20.54 1.05 25.76
C THR A 160 19.85 0.21 26.82
N SER A 161 20.28 -1.04 26.95
CA SER A 161 20.00 -1.81 28.16
C SER A 161 20.91 -1.25 29.25
N LYS A 162 20.32 -0.51 30.19
CA LYS A 162 20.76 -0.59 31.58
C LYS A 162 19.99 -1.72 32.24
#